data_AF-A0A1Y2TU25-F1
#
_entry.id   AF-A0A1Y2TU25-F1
#
_cell.length_a   1.000
_cell.length_b   1.000
_cell.length_c   1.000
_cell.angle_alpha   90.00
_cell.angle_beta   90.00
_cell.angle_gamma   90.00
#
_symmetry.space_group_name_H-M   'P 1'
#
loop_
_entity.id
_entity.type
_entity.pdbx_description
1 polymer ?
#
loop_
_entity_poly.entity_id
_entity_poly.type
_entity_poly.pdbx_seq_one_letter_code
_entity_poly.pdbx_strand_id
1 'polypeptide(L)'
;MLQKRQNLPRDSTQLDIDPRTPEGRTPLHIAAAKCHHGLLRLLLEHCSNVNARDDWGRTPLHFAAAGSPGESEELVKLLLSRNADFDLPDNDGWTALTYAAQAGNERVVRRLLDKGSNPNATNGAINTPLDMAVLSNSEQIVEWLLKRGADP
;
A
#
# COMPACT_ATOMS: atom_id res chain seq x y z
N MET A 1 -17.19 -2.91 -27.14
CA MET A 1 -16.24 -4.00 -27.47
C MET A 1 -15.49 -4.35 -26.19
N LEU A 2 -15.86 -5.44 -25.53
CA LEU A 2 -15.22 -5.90 -24.29
C LEU A 2 -14.36 -7.11 -24.63
N GLN A 3 -13.04 -6.94 -24.56
CA GLN A 3 -12.10 -8.01 -24.88
C GLN A 3 -12.09 -9.00 -23.71
N LYS A 4 -12.82 -10.12 -23.90
CA LYS A 4 -12.69 -11.31 -23.05
C LYS A 4 -11.22 -11.73 -23.08
N ARG A 5 -10.57 -11.70 -21.92
CA ARG A 5 -9.24 -12.31 -21.75
C ARG A 5 -9.37 -13.79 -22.05
N GLN A 6 -8.83 -14.21 -23.20
CA GLN A 6 -8.70 -15.62 -23.56
C GLN A 6 -7.67 -16.24 -22.61
N ASN A 7 -8.07 -17.28 -21.88
CA ASN A 7 -7.14 -18.20 -21.21
C ASN A 7 -6.43 -19.01 -22.30
N LEU A 8 -5.27 -18.52 -22.76
CA LEU A 8 -4.33 -19.36 -23.49
C LEU A 8 -3.61 -20.32 -22.52
N PRO A 9 -3.26 -21.54 -22.96
CA PRO A 9 -2.50 -22.49 -22.16
C PRO A 9 -1.15 -21.86 -21.77
N ARG A 10 -0.82 -21.90 -20.46
CA ARG A 10 0.44 -21.40 -19.93
C ARG A 10 1.56 -22.33 -20.40
N ASP A 11 2.48 -21.79 -21.19
CA ASP A 11 3.73 -22.46 -21.54
C ASP A 11 4.55 -22.69 -20.26
N SER A 12 4.94 -23.94 -20.00
CA SER A 12 5.55 -24.38 -18.73
C SER A 12 7.00 -23.91 -18.55
N THR A 13 7.54 -23.13 -19.48
CA THR A 13 8.89 -22.56 -19.42
C THR A 13 8.94 -21.11 -18.95
N GLN A 14 7.80 -20.46 -18.69
CA GLN A 14 7.75 -19.10 -18.15
C GLN A 14 7.42 -19.14 -16.66
N LEU A 15 8.40 -18.80 -15.81
CA LEU A 15 8.22 -18.69 -14.37
C LEU A 15 7.06 -17.71 -14.10
N ASP A 16 5.96 -18.19 -13.53
CA ASP A 16 4.88 -17.32 -13.06
C ASP A 16 5.45 -16.48 -11.91
N ILE A 17 5.73 -15.20 -12.17
CA ILE A 17 6.32 -14.27 -11.20
C ILE A 17 5.28 -13.72 -10.21
N ASP A 18 3.98 -13.91 -10.49
CA ASP A 18 2.87 -13.44 -9.66
C ASP A 18 1.89 -14.58 -9.31
N PRO A 19 2.37 -15.74 -8.79
CA PRO A 19 1.48 -16.77 -8.29
C PRO A 19 0.66 -16.19 -7.14
N ARG A 20 -0.62 -16.55 -7.06
CA ARG A 20 -1.53 -16.00 -6.06
C ARG A 20 -1.81 -17.00 -4.95
N THR A 21 -1.83 -16.54 -3.71
CA THR A 21 -2.39 -17.28 -2.58
C THR A 21 -3.92 -17.42 -2.74
N PRO A 22 -4.61 -18.24 -1.92
CA PRO A 22 -6.06 -18.32 -1.93
C PRO A 22 -6.77 -16.98 -1.71
N GLU A 23 -6.09 -16.02 -1.08
CA GLU A 23 -6.58 -14.66 -0.85
C GLU A 23 -6.12 -13.64 -1.93
N GLY A 24 -5.63 -14.13 -3.06
CA GLY A 24 -5.23 -13.31 -4.19
C GLY A 24 -3.88 -12.61 -4.05
N ARG A 25 -3.12 -12.86 -2.98
CA ARG A 25 -1.84 -12.18 -2.71
C ARG A 25 -0.73 -12.73 -3.59
N THR A 26 0.02 -11.83 -4.22
CA THR A 26 1.27 -12.15 -4.95
C THR A 26 2.47 -12.24 -4.01
N PRO A 27 3.64 -12.78 -4.43
CA PRO A 27 4.85 -12.79 -3.60
C PRO A 27 5.24 -11.38 -3.13
N LEU A 28 4.99 -10.35 -3.93
CA LEU A 28 5.29 -8.96 -3.59
C LEU A 28 4.45 -8.46 -2.40
N HIS A 29 3.19 -8.88 -2.28
CA HIS A 29 2.37 -8.61 -1.09
C HIS A 29 2.97 -9.26 0.15
N ILE A 30 3.39 -10.52 0.05
CA ILE A 30 3.95 -11.27 1.17
C ILE A 30 5.27 -10.64 1.62
N ALA A 31 6.13 -10.26 0.68
CA ALA A 31 7.39 -9.58 0.98
C ALA A 31 7.16 -8.22 1.67
N ALA A 32 6.18 -7.44 1.22
CA ALA A 32 5.80 -6.18 1.86
C ALA A 32 5.26 -6.39 3.28
N ALA A 33 4.33 -7.34 3.46
CA ALA A 33 3.68 -7.61 4.74
C ALA A 33 4.63 -8.20 5.80
N LYS A 34 5.71 -8.86 5.37
CA LYS A 34 6.72 -9.47 6.25
C LYS A 34 7.98 -8.61 6.40
N CYS A 35 7.99 -7.41 5.85
CA CYS A 35 9.16 -6.54 5.84
C CYS A 35 10.43 -7.17 5.26
N HIS A 36 10.31 -8.02 4.23
CA HIS A 36 11.46 -8.68 3.61
C HIS A 36 12.08 -7.81 2.50
N HIS A 37 12.88 -6.79 2.86
CA HIS A 37 13.44 -5.81 1.90
C HIS A 37 14.20 -6.43 0.73
N GLY A 38 14.99 -7.49 0.98
CA GLY A 38 15.75 -8.18 -0.06
C GLY A 38 14.86 -8.88 -1.09
N LEU A 39 13.82 -9.58 -0.63
CA LEU A 39 12.85 -10.23 -1.52
C LEU A 39 12.00 -9.21 -2.26
N LEU A 40 11.57 -8.13 -1.60
CA LEU A 40 10.81 -7.07 -2.25
C LEU A 40 11.60 -6.47 -3.42
N ARG A 41 12.90 -6.19 -3.21
CA ARG A 41 13.78 -5.66 -4.25
C ARG A 41 13.93 -6.62 -5.43
N LEU A 42 14.22 -7.88 -5.14
CA LEU A 42 14.38 -8.91 -6.16
C LEU A 42 13.11 -9.08 -7.01
N LEU A 43 11.93 -9.10 -6.38
CA LEU A 43 10.65 -9.22 -7.07
C LEU A 43 10.37 -8.01 -7.98
N LEU A 44 10.64 -6.79 -7.49
CA LEU A 44 10.48 -5.56 -8.29
C LEU A 44 11.45 -5.46 -9.47
N GLU A 45 12.62 -6.10 -9.39
CA GLU A 45 13.57 -6.21 -10.50
C GLU A 45 13.09 -7.17 -11.60
N HIS A 46 12.27 -8.15 -11.23
CA HIS A 46 11.68 -9.13 -12.16
C HIS A 46 10.27 -8.76 -12.64
N CYS A 47 9.98 -7.46 -12.75
CA CYS A 47 8.73 -6.93 -13.33
C CYS A 47 7.44 -7.37 -12.62
N SER A 48 7.48 -7.71 -11.31
CA SER A 48 6.26 -7.92 -10.53
C SER A 48 5.33 -6.71 -10.61
N ASN A 49 4.02 -6.94 -10.70
CA ASN A 49 3.05 -5.85 -10.69
C ASN A 49 3.02 -5.16 -9.31
N VAL A 50 3.64 -3.98 -9.23
CA VAL A 50 3.73 -3.16 -8.01
C VAL A 50 2.36 -2.78 -7.42
N ASN A 51 1.34 -2.69 -8.28
CA ASN A 51 -0.04 -2.34 -7.93
C ASN A 51 -0.98 -3.55 -8.01
N ALA A 52 -0.44 -4.78 -7.92
CA ALA A 52 -1.27 -5.96 -7.81
C ALA A 52 -2.24 -5.80 -6.62
N ARG A 53 -3.48 -6.25 -6.81
CA ARG A 53 -4.52 -6.22 -5.79
C ARG A 53 -4.84 -7.63 -5.32
N ASP A 54 -4.85 -7.83 -4.01
CA ASP A 54 -5.41 -9.01 -3.35
C ASP A 54 -6.95 -8.98 -3.40
N ASP A 55 -7.61 -10.00 -2.86
CA ASP A 55 -9.07 -10.12 -2.96
C ASP A 55 -9.84 -9.04 -2.18
N TRP A 56 -9.16 -8.34 -1.26
CA TRP A 56 -9.69 -7.18 -0.55
C TRP A 56 -9.29 -5.86 -1.20
N GLY A 57 -8.68 -5.91 -2.39
CA GLY A 57 -8.24 -4.72 -3.10
C GLY A 57 -6.96 -4.09 -2.54
N ARG A 58 -6.30 -4.72 -1.57
CA ARG A 58 -5.07 -4.16 -1.00
C ARG A 58 -3.92 -4.41 -1.94
N THR A 59 -3.01 -3.45 -2.00
CA THR A 59 -1.77 -3.50 -2.78
C THR A 59 -0.57 -3.76 -1.87
N PRO A 60 0.60 -4.14 -2.39
CA PRO A 60 1.82 -4.24 -1.58
C PRO A 60 2.13 -2.98 -0.77
N LEU A 61 1.78 -1.79 -1.28
CA LEU A 61 1.98 -0.53 -0.57
C LEU A 61 1.09 -0.40 0.67
N HIS A 62 -0.16 -0.90 0.64
CA HIS A 62 -1.01 -0.96 1.84
C HIS A 62 -0.36 -1.80 2.94
N PHE A 63 0.15 -2.98 2.58
CA PHE A 63 0.84 -3.86 3.52
C PHE A 63 2.12 -3.25 4.08
N ALA A 64 2.94 -2.61 3.24
CA ALA A 64 4.14 -1.92 3.70
C ALA A 64 3.80 -0.75 4.64
N ALA A 65 2.75 0.01 4.34
CA ALA A 65 2.32 1.15 5.12
C ALA A 65 1.78 0.76 6.52
N ALA A 66 1.13 -0.40 6.63
CA ALA A 66 0.64 -0.97 7.89
C ALA A 66 1.73 -1.62 8.76
N GLY A 67 2.97 -1.69 8.28
CA GLY A 67 4.08 -2.30 9.03
C GLY A 67 4.61 -1.45 10.18
N SER A 68 5.55 -2.02 10.93
CA SER A 68 6.13 -1.39 12.12
C SER A 68 6.91 -0.10 11.79
N PRO A 69 6.93 0.89 12.70
CA PRO A 69 7.81 2.05 12.57
C PRO A 69 9.28 1.61 12.44
N GLY A 70 9.97 2.15 11.43
CA GLY A 70 11.39 1.86 11.16
C GLY A 70 11.61 0.90 9.99
N GLU A 71 10.91 -0.24 9.93
CA GLU A 71 11.09 -1.22 8.85
C GLU A 71 10.34 -0.83 7.58
N SER A 72 9.12 -0.31 7.73
CA SER A 72 8.23 0.06 6.63
C SER A 72 8.76 1.18 5.74
N GLU A 73 9.56 2.11 6.28
CA GLU A 73 9.91 3.33 5.57
C GLU A 73 10.67 3.04 4.26
N GLU A 74 11.60 2.09 4.30
CA GLU A 74 12.41 1.72 3.14
C GLU A 74 11.61 0.93 2.10
N LEU A 75 10.67 0.09 2.55
CA LEU A 75 9.77 -0.64 1.64
C LEU A 75 8.85 0.32 0.90
N VAL A 76 8.27 1.28 1.62
CA VAL A 76 7.42 2.32 1.03
C VAL A 76 8.23 3.15 0.03
N LYS A 77 9.45 3.57 0.37
CA LYS A 77 10.34 4.26 -0.59
C LYS A 77 10.55 3.44 -1.84
N LEU A 78 10.89 2.16 -1.69
CA LEU A 78 11.20 1.28 -2.80
C LEU A 78 9.97 1.07 -3.70
N LEU A 79 8.80 0.80 -3.13
CA LEU A 79 7.54 0.66 -3.87
C LEU A 79 7.18 1.95 -4.62
N LEU A 80 7.26 3.11 -3.96
CA LEU A 80 7.00 4.41 -4.59
C LEU A 80 8.02 4.73 -5.70
N SER A 81 9.28 4.34 -5.54
CA SER A 81 10.30 4.49 -6.58
C SER A 81 10.03 3.65 -7.83
N ARG A 82 9.19 2.61 -7.69
CA ARG A 82 8.71 1.75 -8.77
C ARG A 82 7.27 2.08 -9.19
N ASN A 83 6.84 3.32 -8.97
CA ASN A 83 5.53 3.83 -9.39
C ASN A 83 4.33 3.09 -8.75
N ALA A 84 4.48 2.62 -7.50
CA ALA A 84 3.33 2.25 -6.70
C ALA A 84 2.36 3.44 -6.61
N ASP A 85 1.09 3.18 -6.90
CA ASP A 85 0.03 4.18 -6.78
C ASP A 85 -0.40 4.26 -5.31
N PHE A 86 -0.16 5.43 -4.72
CA PHE A 86 -0.33 5.68 -3.29
C PHE A 86 -1.75 6.06 -2.89
N ASP A 87 -2.60 6.41 -3.86
CA ASP A 87 -3.99 6.80 -3.62
C ASP A 87 -5.00 5.73 -4.02
N LEU A 88 -4.54 4.55 -4.46
CA LEU A 88 -5.43 3.41 -4.66
C LEU A 88 -6.12 3.05 -3.35
N PRO A 89 -7.46 3.11 -3.27
CA PRO A 89 -8.17 2.60 -2.11
C PRO A 89 -8.25 1.07 -2.18
N ASP A 90 -8.29 0.38 -1.04
CA ASP A 90 -8.74 -1.01 -0.97
C ASP A 90 -10.29 -1.10 -1.05
N ASN A 91 -10.87 -2.28 -0.86
CA ASN A 91 -12.31 -2.47 -0.98
C ASN A 91 -13.12 -1.80 0.14
N ASP A 92 -12.47 -1.49 1.27
CA ASP A 92 -13.06 -0.71 2.36
C ASP A 92 -12.77 0.79 2.19
N GLY A 93 -12.16 1.19 1.07
CA GLY A 93 -11.83 2.58 0.76
C GLY A 93 -10.60 3.11 1.50
N TRP A 94 -9.83 2.25 2.16
CA TRP A 94 -8.63 2.65 2.88
C TRP A 94 -7.47 2.80 1.90
N THR A 95 -6.72 3.88 2.04
CA THR A 95 -5.48 4.11 1.27
C THR A 95 -4.27 3.72 2.10
N ALA A 96 -3.09 3.65 1.47
CA ALA A 96 -1.83 3.48 2.19
C ALA A 96 -1.64 4.52 3.30
N LEU A 97 -2.12 5.76 3.10
CA LEU A 97 -2.05 6.82 4.11
C LEU A 97 -2.91 6.50 5.35
N THR A 98 -4.13 5.98 5.14
CA THR A 98 -5.02 5.55 6.24
C THR A 98 -4.39 4.45 7.08
N TYR A 99 -3.80 3.43 6.45
CA TYR A 99 -3.08 2.36 7.16
C TYR A 99 -1.86 2.88 7.93
N ALA A 100 -1.07 3.78 7.32
CA ALA A 100 0.10 4.36 7.98
C ALA A 100 -0.27 5.21 9.21
N ALA A 101 -1.37 5.96 9.11
CA ALA A 101 -1.89 6.76 10.22
C ALA A 101 -2.40 5.86 11.35
N GLN A 102 -3.14 4.79 11.04
CA GLN A 102 -3.58 3.82 12.04
C GLN A 102 -2.40 3.15 12.75
N ALA A 103 -1.34 2.83 12.01
CA ALA A 103 -0.14 2.21 12.56
C ALA A 103 0.73 3.18 13.37
N GLY A 104 0.39 4.48 13.45
CA GLY A 104 1.22 5.48 14.09
C GLY A 104 2.57 5.70 13.40
N ASN A 105 2.69 5.36 12.11
CA ASN A 105 3.96 5.37 11.39
C ASN A 105 4.25 6.74 10.76
N GLU A 106 4.71 7.67 11.59
CA GLU A 106 4.98 9.07 11.22
C GLU A 106 5.83 9.23 9.95
N ARG A 107 6.86 8.39 9.78
CA ARG A 107 7.78 8.50 8.65
C ARG A 107 7.12 8.10 7.34
N VAL A 108 6.26 7.08 7.37
CA VAL A 108 5.49 6.66 6.22
C VAL A 108 4.41 7.69 5.90
N VAL A 109 3.69 8.19 6.92
CA VAL A 109 2.69 9.26 6.72
C VAL A 109 3.30 10.47 6.03
N ARG A 110 4.40 11.00 6.55
CA ARG A 110 5.10 12.15 5.94
C ARG A 110 5.46 11.87 4.49
N ARG A 111 6.01 10.69 4.21
CA ARG A 111 6.42 10.31 2.87
C ARG A 111 5.26 10.23 1.87
N LEU A 112 4.13 9.68 2.29
CA LEU A 112 2.92 9.59 1.46
C LEU A 112 2.34 10.98 1.20
N LEU A 113 2.25 11.82 2.24
CA LEU A 113 1.83 13.22 2.10
C LEU A 113 2.78 14.01 1.19
N ASP A 114 4.10 13.82 1.29
CA ASP A 114 5.10 14.43 0.40
C ASP A 114 4.95 14.01 -1.07
N LYS A 115 4.39 12.82 -1.31
CA LYS A 115 4.04 12.36 -2.66
C LYS A 115 2.70 12.92 -3.16
N GLY A 116 1.94 13.58 -2.31
CA GLY A 116 0.67 14.19 -2.65
C GLY A 116 -0.55 13.32 -2.34
N SER A 117 -0.42 12.32 -1.46
CA SER A 117 -1.59 11.55 -1.01
C SER A 117 -2.69 12.45 -0.47
N ASN A 118 -3.94 12.13 -0.79
CA ASN A 118 -5.09 12.87 -0.30
C ASN A 118 -5.24 12.70 1.23
N PRO A 119 -5.07 13.76 2.05
CA PRO A 119 -5.19 13.67 3.51
C PRO A 119 -6.64 13.40 3.97
N ASN A 120 -7.62 13.65 3.11
CA ASN A 120 -9.05 13.45 3.36
C ASN A 120 -9.60 12.18 2.68
N ALA A 121 -8.73 11.22 2.35
CA ALA A 121 -9.18 9.94 1.79
C ALA A 121 -10.17 9.25 2.76
N THR A 122 -11.37 8.96 2.28
CA THR A 122 -12.43 8.31 3.07
C THR A 122 -13.35 7.50 2.18
N ASN A 123 -13.97 6.48 2.77
CA ASN A 123 -15.07 5.72 2.18
C ASN A 123 -16.46 6.30 2.51
N GLY A 124 -16.53 7.47 3.14
CA GLY A 124 -17.76 8.09 3.63
C GLY A 124 -18.12 7.73 5.07
N ALA A 125 -17.35 6.86 5.74
CA ALA A 125 -17.37 6.67 7.19
C ALA A 125 -16.30 7.52 7.90
N ILE A 126 -16.35 7.58 9.23
CA ILE A 126 -15.36 8.27 10.10
C ILE A 126 -14.08 7.44 10.19
N ASN A 127 -13.41 7.26 9.05
CA ASN A 127 -12.17 6.48 8.90
C ASN A 127 -11.13 7.25 8.06
N THR A 128 -11.09 8.58 8.18
CA THR A 128 -10.07 9.39 7.52
C THR A 128 -8.67 9.06 8.09
N PRO A 129 -7.58 9.39 7.37
CA PRO A 129 -6.25 9.38 7.95
C PRO A 129 -6.17 10.13 9.29
N LEU A 130 -6.92 11.23 9.45
CA LEU A 130 -6.93 12.01 10.67
C LEU A 130 -7.61 11.25 11.83
N ASP A 131 -8.75 10.63 11.59
CA ASP A 131 -9.44 9.79 12.57
C ASP A 131 -8.52 8.67 13.07
N MET A 132 -7.83 8.00 12.14
CA MET A 132 -6.89 6.92 12.47
C MET A 132 -5.67 7.42 13.25
N ALA A 133 -5.17 8.62 12.94
CA ALA A 133 -4.09 9.25 13.69
C ALA A 133 -4.50 9.53 15.15
N VAL A 134 -5.72 10.03 15.36
CA VAL A 134 -6.28 10.25 16.71
C VAL A 134 -6.43 8.93 17.46
N LEU A 135 -6.97 7.89 16.81
CA LEU A 135 -7.09 6.54 17.40
C LEU A 135 -5.73 5.93 17.77
N SER A 136 -4.69 6.20 16.97
CA SER A 136 -3.31 5.79 17.25
C SER A 136 -2.63 6.62 18.35
N ASN A 137 -3.29 7.68 18.85
CA ASN A 137 -2.75 8.64 19.81
C ASN A 137 -1.42 9.29 19.35
N SER A 138 -1.30 9.60 18.05
CA SER A 138 -0.09 10.21 17.48
C SER A 138 -0.31 11.71 17.18
N GLU A 139 0.06 12.56 18.13
CA GLU A 139 -0.03 14.02 18.01
C GLU A 139 0.73 14.55 16.79
N GLN A 140 1.91 13.99 16.51
CA GLN A 140 2.72 14.39 15.35
C GLN A 140 2.00 14.09 14.03
N ILE A 141 1.37 12.92 13.88
CA ILE A 141 0.64 12.59 12.66
C ILE A 141 -0.56 13.51 12.48
N VAL A 142 -1.31 13.76 13.56
CA VAL A 142 -2.43 14.71 13.57
C VAL A 142 -1.98 16.09 13.08
N GLU A 143 -0.89 16.62 13.65
CA GLU A 143 -0.36 17.93 13.26
C GLU A 143 0.04 17.97 11.77
N TRP A 144 0.69 16.91 11.28
CA TRP A 144 1.10 16.82 9.88
C TRP A 144 -0.08 16.73 8.91
N LEU A 145 -1.11 15.96 9.25
CA LEU A 145 -2.33 15.85 8.44
C LEU A 145 -3.06 17.19 8.36
N LEU A 146 -3.26 17.87 9.49
CA LEU A 146 -3.86 19.20 9.53
C LEU A 146 -3.07 20.23 8.71
N LYS A 147 -1.73 20.23 8.83
CA LYS A 147 -0.85 21.08 8.00
C LYS A 147 -0.96 20.79 6.50
N ARG A 148 -1.41 19.59 6.12
CA ARG A 148 -1.61 19.20 4.71
C ARG A 148 -3.07 19.35 4.26
N GLY A 149 -3.93 19.95 5.08
CA GLY A 149 -5.32 20.23 4.72
C GLY A 149 -6.29 19.10 5.04
N ALA A 150 -5.97 18.25 6.03
CA ALA A 150 -6.96 17.34 6.58
C ALA A 150 -8.08 18.12 7.29
N ASP A 151 -9.33 17.69 7.09
CA ASP A 151 -10.50 18.28 7.75
C ASP A 151 -10.60 17.74 9.20
N PRO A 152 -10.71 18.60 10.22
CA PRO A 152 -10.78 18.22 11.64
C PRO A 152 -12.14 17.67 12.09
#